data_AF-A0A5C6NLZ3-F1
#
_entry.id   AF-A0A5C6NLZ3-F1
#
_cell.length_a   1.000
_cell.length_b   1.000
_cell.length_c   1.000
_cell.angle_alpha   90.00
_cell.angle_beta   90.00
_cell.angle_gamma   90.00
#
_symmetry.space_group_name_H-M   'P 1'
#
loop_
_entity.id
_entity.type
_entity.pdbx_description
1 polymer ?
#
loop_
_entity_poly.entity_id
_entity_poly.type
_entity_poly.pdbx_seq_one_letter_code
_entity_poly.pdbx_strand_id
1 'polypeptide(L)'
;MEREINRRIGAASAVMRTLHRSVVVKRELSRKAKLSIYRSIFVPTLTYGHELWVMTKRTRSRVQAAEMSFLCRVAGLSLRDRVRSSAIREELGVELLLLRVERSQMRWLGHLVKDAPWTPPG
;
A
#
# COMPACT_ATOMS: atom_id res chain seq x y z
N MET A 1 -17.57 3.08 3.98
CA MET A 1 -16.29 2.35 3.87
C MET A 1 -15.73 2.32 2.45
N GLU A 2 -16.43 1.79 1.44
CA GLU A 2 -15.89 1.75 0.07
C GLU A 2 -15.51 3.13 -0.49
N ARG A 3 -16.28 4.17 -0.17
CA ARG A 3 -15.96 5.56 -0.53
C ARG A 3 -14.62 6.03 0.04
N GLU A 4 -14.27 5.62 1.25
CA GLU A 4 -12.99 5.99 1.87
C GLU A 4 -11.82 5.28 1.18
N ILE A 5 -11.98 3.99 0.86
CA ILE A 5 -10.98 3.24 0.07
C ILE A 5 -10.79 3.91 -1.30
N ASN A 6 -11.88 4.32 -1.98
CA ASN A 6 -11.80 5.08 -3.24
C ASN A 6 -11.02 6.38 -3.06
N ARG A 7 -11.31 7.12 -2.00
CA ARG A 7 -10.66 8.39 -1.68
C ARG A 7 -9.16 8.20 -1.48
N ARG A 8 -8.74 7.18 -0.72
CA ARG A 8 -7.31 6.89 -0.48
C ARG A 8 -6.57 6.43 -1.73
N ILE A 9 -7.20 5.57 -2.53
CA ILE A 9 -6.65 5.18 -3.85
C ILE A 9 -6.52 6.41 -4.76
N GLY A 10 -7.52 7.29 -4.77
CA GLY A 10 -7.50 8.54 -5.52
C GLY A 10 -6.38 9.47 -5.08
N ALA A 11 -6.18 9.64 -3.76
CA ALA A 11 -5.10 10.43 -3.18
C ALA A 11 -3.72 9.85 -3.51
N ALA A 12 -3.54 8.53 -3.35
CA ALA A 12 -2.30 7.85 -3.71
C ALA A 12 -2.00 7.97 -5.22
N SER A 13 -3.03 7.89 -6.06
CA SER A 13 -2.92 8.11 -7.51
C SER A 13 -2.56 9.56 -7.86
N ALA A 14 -3.05 10.54 -7.11
CA ALA A 14 -2.69 11.94 -7.27
C ALA A 14 -1.22 12.18 -6.90
N VAL A 15 -0.78 11.66 -5.74
CA VAL A 15 0.64 11.67 -5.32
C VAL A 15 1.52 11.04 -6.41
N MET A 16 1.12 9.88 -6.94
CA MET A 16 1.82 9.25 -8.04
C MET A 16 1.96 10.16 -9.26
N ARG A 17 0.86 10.77 -9.71
CA ARG A 17 0.89 11.67 -10.89
C ARG A 17 1.84 12.84 -10.67
N THR A 18 1.84 13.44 -9.48
CA THR A 18 2.75 14.53 -9.14
C THR A 18 4.20 14.08 -9.13
N LEU A 19 4.48 12.90 -8.57
CA LEU A 19 5.82 12.32 -8.51
C LEU A 19 6.29 11.73 -9.84
N HIS A 20 5.42 11.58 -10.83
CA HIS A 20 5.75 10.92 -12.09
C HIS A 20 6.90 11.65 -12.82
N ARG A 21 6.76 12.96 -13.05
CA ARG A 21 7.78 13.76 -13.73
C ARG A 21 9.05 13.94 -12.90
N SER A 22 8.92 14.11 -11.59
CA SER A 22 10.04 14.47 -10.71
C SER A 22 10.84 13.27 -10.19
N VAL A 23 10.19 12.12 -10.00
CA VAL A 23 10.77 10.95 -9.34
C VAL A 23 10.82 9.73 -10.25
N VAL A 24 9.72 9.39 -10.90
CA VAL A 24 9.61 8.15 -11.67
C VAL A 24 10.42 8.22 -12.95
N VAL A 25 10.25 9.30 -13.73
CA VAL A 25 10.88 9.46 -15.06
C VAL A 25 12.36 9.85 -14.96
N LYS A 26 12.78 10.50 -13.87
CA LYS A 26 14.20 10.88 -13.70
C LYS A 26 15.08 9.63 -13.58
N ARG A 27 15.98 9.45 -14.55
CA ARG A 27 17.01 8.39 -14.56
C ARG A 27 18.06 8.59 -13.49
N GLU A 28 18.32 9.83 -13.09
CA GLU A 28 19.31 10.22 -12.09
C GLU A 28 18.96 9.69 -10.68
N LEU A 29 17.67 9.43 -10.42
CA LEU A 29 17.25 8.91 -9.14
C LEU A 29 17.42 7.39 -9.09
N SER A 30 18.23 6.94 -8.13
CA SER A 30 18.37 5.54 -7.80
C SER A 30 17.02 4.88 -7.49
N ARG A 31 16.85 3.61 -7.87
CA ARG A 31 15.71 2.77 -7.49
C ARG A 31 15.47 2.81 -5.97
N LYS A 32 16.54 2.85 -5.16
CA LYS A 32 16.48 2.95 -3.70
C LYS A 32 15.81 4.23 -3.21
N ALA A 33 16.09 5.37 -3.87
CA ALA A 33 15.47 6.66 -3.54
C ALA A 33 13.98 6.65 -3.91
N LYS A 34 13.63 6.12 -5.09
CA LYS A 34 12.23 5.97 -5.52
C LYS A 34 11.43 5.09 -4.55
N LEU A 35 12.04 4.01 -4.06
CA LEU A 35 11.43 3.13 -3.05
C LEU A 35 11.34 3.77 -1.66
N SER A 36 12.28 4.64 -1.29
CA SER A 36 12.18 5.43 -0.05
C SER A 36 10.95 6.34 -0.08
N ILE A 37 10.73 7.02 -1.22
CA ILE A 37 9.55 7.87 -1.44
C ILE A 37 8.26 7.05 -1.43
N TYR A 38 8.27 5.86 -2.05
CA TYR A 38 7.14 4.91 -1.97
C TYR A 38 6.78 4.61 -0.51
N ARG A 39 7.77 4.21 0.30
CA ARG A 39 7.57 3.83 1.70
C ARG A 39 7.13 4.99 2.60
N SER A 40 7.60 6.21 2.31
CA SER A 40 7.41 7.37 3.18
C SER A 40 6.19 8.21 2.81
N ILE A 41 5.79 8.27 1.53
CA ILE A 41 4.69 9.10 1.06
C ILE A 41 3.53 8.26 0.55
N PHE A 42 3.80 7.35 -0.40
CA PHE A 42 2.74 6.61 -1.07
C PHE A 42 2.04 5.62 -0.15
N VAL A 43 2.81 4.81 0.58
CA VAL A 43 2.26 3.79 1.49
C VAL A 43 1.38 4.43 2.57
N PRO A 44 1.83 5.44 3.34
CA PRO A 44 0.98 6.09 4.34
C PRO A 44 -0.27 6.76 3.75
N THR A 45 -0.17 7.34 2.55
CA THR A 45 -1.32 7.95 1.87
C THR A 45 -2.39 6.90 1.52
N LEU A 46 -1.94 5.74 1.03
CA LEU A 46 -2.83 4.65 0.63
C LEU A 46 -3.42 3.92 1.84
N THR A 47 -2.64 3.69 2.90
CA THR A 47 -3.06 2.91 4.07
C THR A 47 -3.58 3.77 5.22
N TYR A 48 -3.84 5.06 5.03
CA TYR A 48 -4.39 5.86 6.13
C TYR A 48 -5.79 5.35 6.53
N GLY A 49 -5.99 5.11 7.83
CA GLY A 49 -7.25 4.61 8.38
C GLY A 49 -7.60 3.17 7.98
N HIS A 50 -6.59 2.38 7.60
CA HIS A 50 -6.79 0.99 7.22
C HIS A 50 -7.15 0.08 8.40
N GLU A 51 -6.96 0.49 9.65
CA GLU A 51 -7.34 -0.33 10.81
C GLU A 51 -8.83 -0.72 10.77
N LEU A 52 -9.67 0.20 10.29
CA LEU A 52 -11.12 0.05 10.22
C LEU A 52 -11.62 -0.56 8.90
N TRP A 53 -10.74 -0.96 7.99
CA TRP A 53 -11.14 -1.49 6.69
C TRP A 53 -11.58 -2.95 6.77
N VAL A 54 -12.69 -3.27 6.12
CA VAL A 54 -13.08 -4.67 5.89
C VAL A 54 -12.28 -5.24 4.72
N MET A 55 -11.46 -6.26 5.02
CA MET A 55 -10.58 -6.95 4.06
C MET A 55 -11.34 -7.93 3.15
N THR A 56 -12.28 -7.40 2.37
CA THR A 56 -12.94 -8.17 1.31
C THR A 56 -11.97 -8.48 0.16
N LYS A 57 -12.26 -9.52 -0.63
CA LYS A 57 -11.51 -9.81 -1.88
C LYS A 57 -11.40 -8.57 -2.77
N ARG A 58 -12.47 -7.78 -2.88
CA ARG A 58 -12.51 -6.53 -3.65
C ARG A 58 -11.55 -5.49 -3.09
N THR A 59 -11.54 -5.25 -1.77
CA THR A 59 -10.62 -4.30 -1.13
C THR A 59 -9.16 -4.71 -1.38
N ARG A 60 -8.84 -5.99 -1.15
CA ARG A 60 -7.50 -6.55 -1.35
C ARG A 60 -6.99 -6.33 -2.78
N SER A 61 -7.81 -6.68 -3.78
CA SER A 61 -7.45 -6.50 -5.20
C SER A 61 -7.20 -5.04 -5.55
N ARG A 62 -7.96 -4.10 -4.96
CA ARG A 62 -7.83 -2.67 -5.25
C ARG A 62 -6.59 -2.04 -4.61
N VAL A 63 -6.28 -2.42 -3.37
CA VAL A 63 -5.03 -2.02 -2.71
C VAL A 63 -3.83 -2.56 -3.46
N GLN A 64 -3.89 -3.83 -3.87
CA GLN A 64 -2.85 -4.45 -4.68
C GLN A 64 -2.69 -3.75 -6.04
N ALA A 65 -3.78 -3.41 -6.72
CA ALA A 65 -3.71 -2.68 -7.98
C ALA A 65 -3.07 -1.29 -7.81
N ALA A 66 -3.40 -0.58 -6.72
CA ALA A 66 -2.79 0.71 -6.40
C ALA A 66 -1.28 0.58 -6.13
N GLU A 67 -0.87 -0.38 -5.29
CA GLU A 67 0.55 -0.71 -5.05
C GLU A 67 1.29 -1.02 -6.34
N MET A 68 0.75 -1.95 -7.15
CA MET A 68 1.39 -2.36 -8.41
C MET A 68 1.50 -1.23 -9.41
N SER A 69 0.55 -0.29 -9.41
CA SER A 69 0.64 0.90 -10.25
C SER A 69 1.88 1.77 -9.94
N PHE A 70 2.38 1.71 -8.70
CA PHE A 70 3.62 2.37 -8.30
C PHE A 70 4.84 1.53 -8.64
N LEU A 71 4.84 0.27 -8.23
CA LEU A 71 5.98 -0.61 -8.40
C LEU A 71 6.32 -0.85 -9.88
N CYS A 72 5.32 -1.06 -10.75
CA CYS A 72 5.56 -1.20 -12.19
C CYS A 72 6.26 0.04 -12.77
N ARG A 73 5.83 1.24 -12.39
CA ARG A 73 6.43 2.49 -12.87
C ARG A 73 7.87 2.67 -12.39
N VAL A 74 8.17 2.30 -11.15
CA VAL A 74 9.55 2.31 -10.62
C VAL A 74 10.43 1.31 -11.36
N ALA A 75 9.90 0.13 -11.67
CA ALA A 75 10.59 -0.90 -12.43
C ALA A 75 10.71 -0.55 -13.93
N GLY A 76 10.02 0.48 -14.41
CA GLY A 76 9.96 0.82 -15.84
C GLY A 76 9.08 -0.13 -16.66
N LEU A 77 8.20 -0.88 -15.99
CA LEU A 77 7.31 -1.86 -16.58
C LEU A 77 5.93 -1.27 -16.89
N SER A 78 5.33 -1.77 -17.95
CA SER A 78 3.99 -1.52 -18.40
C SER A 78 3.09 -2.75 -18.19
N LEU A 79 1.78 -2.58 -18.40
CA LEU A 79 0.84 -3.71 -18.40
C LEU A 79 1.11 -4.72 -19.54
N ARG A 80 1.83 -4.31 -20.60
CA ARG A 80 2.13 -5.17 -21.75
C ARG A 80 3.21 -6.20 -21.45
N ASP A 81 4.07 -5.93 -20.47
CA ASP A 81 5.18 -6.81 -20.11
C ASP A 81 4.70 -8.08 -19.39
N ARG A 82 3.43 -8.11 -18.93
CA ARG A 82 2.77 -9.27 -18.29
C ARG A 82 3.59 -9.91 -17.16
N VAL A 83 4.47 -9.13 -16.53
CA VAL A 83 5.30 -9.60 -15.41
C VAL A 83 4.42 -9.83 -14.18
N ARG A 84 4.64 -10.95 -13.50
CA ARG A 84 3.91 -11.30 -12.28
C ARG A 84 4.16 -10.26 -11.19
N SER A 85 3.10 -9.86 -10.47
CA SER A 85 3.21 -8.91 -9.36
C SER A 85 4.18 -9.36 -8.26
N SER A 86 4.28 -10.67 -8.01
CA SER A 86 5.25 -11.23 -7.06
C SER A 86 6.69 -10.99 -7.51
N ALA A 87 7.00 -11.24 -8.78
CA ALA A 87 8.34 -11.04 -9.33
C ALA A 87 8.78 -9.57 -9.27
N ILE A 88 7.87 -8.63 -9.53
CA ILE A 88 8.16 -7.19 -9.42
C ILE A 88 8.50 -6.80 -7.97
N ARG A 89 7.74 -7.34 -7.00
CA ARG A 89 8.00 -7.09 -5.58
C ARG A 89 9.34 -7.67 -5.13
N GLU A 90 9.66 -8.87 -5.61
CA GLU A 90 10.94 -9.54 -5.36
C GLU A 90 12.11 -8.74 -5.94
N GLU A 91 12.04 -8.32 -7.20
CA GLU A 91 13.05 -7.49 -7.85
C GLU A 91 13.30 -6.18 -7.08
N LEU A 92 12.23 -5.57 -6.57
CA LEU A 92 12.31 -4.30 -5.83
C LEU A 92 12.60 -4.48 -4.34
N GLY A 93 12.65 -5.71 -3.82
CA GLY A 93 12.80 -5.97 -2.38
C GLY A 93 11.69 -5.31 -1.55
N VAL A 94 10.45 -5.33 -2.06
CA VAL A 94 9.28 -4.73 -1.42
C VAL A 94 8.37 -5.82 -0.90
N GLU A 95 8.10 -5.78 0.41
CA GLU A 95 7.09 -6.65 1.03
C GLU A 95 5.68 -6.32 0.53
N LEU A 96 4.85 -7.35 0.36
CA LEU A 96 3.44 -7.21 0.02
C LEU A 96 2.73 -6.25 1.00
N LEU A 97 2.24 -5.11 0.49
CA LEU A 97 1.56 -4.10 1.32
C LEU A 97 0.38 -4.67 2.11
N LEU A 98 -0.30 -5.67 1.56
CA LEU A 98 -1.42 -6.32 2.23
C LEU A 98 -1.01 -6.98 3.56
N LEU A 99 0.16 -7.63 3.62
CA LEU A 99 0.67 -8.23 4.86
C LEU A 99 0.95 -7.16 5.91
N ARG A 100 1.41 -5.98 5.48
CA ARG A 100 1.62 -4.85 6.38
C ARG A 100 0.31 -4.33 6.96
N VAL A 101 -0.72 -4.22 6.14
CA VAL A 101 -2.08 -3.82 6.54
C VAL A 101 -2.65 -4.84 7.53
N GLU A 102 -2.60 -6.14 7.21
CA GLU A 102 -3.15 -7.21 8.07
C GLU A 102 -2.42 -7.28 9.42
N ARG A 103 -1.07 -7.18 9.44
CA ARG A 103 -0.32 -7.12 10.71
C ARG A 103 -0.66 -5.90 11.56
N SER A 104 -0.90 -4.76 10.93
CA SER A 104 -1.29 -3.55 11.64
C SER A 104 -2.71 -3.65 12.22
N GLN A 105 -3.66 -4.24 11.48
CA GLN A 105 -4.99 -4.55 11.99
C GLN A 105 -4.94 -5.51 13.18
N MET A 106 -4.14 -6.57 13.11
CA MET A 106 -3.97 -7.51 14.23
C MET A 106 -3.38 -6.83 15.46
N ARG A 107 -2.39 -5.95 15.31
CA ARG A 107 -1.84 -5.17 16.43
C ARG A 107 -2.90 -4.26 17.05
N TRP A 108 -3.67 -3.54 16.23
CA TRP A 108 -4.75 -2.67 16.69
C TRP A 108 -5.84 -3.43 17.47
N LEU A 109 -6.28 -4.58 16.94
CA LEU A 109 -7.22 -5.47 17.64
C LEU A 109 -6.64 -5.97 18.96
N GLY A 110 -5.35 -6.34 18.97
CA GLY A 110 -4.65 -6.73 20.19
C GLY A 110 -4.65 -5.64 21.26
N HIS A 111 -4.48 -4.36 20.87
CA HIS A 111 -4.60 -3.24 21.80
C HIS A 111 -6.01 -3.12 22.39
N LEU A 112 -7.05 -3.17 21.56
CA LEU A 112 -8.44 -3.12 22.03
C LEU A 112 -8.79 -4.21 23.04
N VAL A 113 -8.29 -5.43 22.83
CA VAL A 113 -8.52 -6.56 23.75
C VAL A 113 -7.74 -6.39 25.05
N LYS A 114 -6.52 -5.83 25.01
CA LYS A 114 -5.70 -5.61 26.20
C LYS A 114 -6.19 -4.46 27.08
N ASP A 115 -6.81 -3.46 26.46
CA ASP A 115 -7.39 -2.30 27.16
C ASP A 115 -8.87 -2.53 27.56
N ALA A 116 -9.44 -3.70 27.28
CA ALA A 116 -10.81 -4.04 27.67
C ALA A 116 -10.87 -4.28 29.19
N PRO A 117 -11.79 -3.61 29.92
CA PRO A 117 -11.99 -3.88 31.34
C PRO A 117 -12.44 -5.34 31.50
N TRP A 118 -11.73 -6.07 32.36
CA TRP A 118 -12.06 -7.46 32.70
C TRP A 118 -13.51 -7.53 33.21
N THR A 119 -14.38 -8.23 32.48
CA THR A 119 -15.73 -8.55 32.92
C THR A 119 -15.76 -10.00 33.42
N PRO A 120 -15.99 -10.23 34.73
CA PRO A 120 -16.19 -11.58 35.23
C PRO A 120 -17.44 -12.21 34.60
N PRO A 121 -17.41 -13.52 34.28
CA PRO A 121 -18.63 -14.27 34.01
C PRO A 121 -19.44 -14.35 35.30
N GLY A 122 -20.70 -13.91 35.24
CA GLY A 122 -21.71 -14.11 36.29
C GLY A 122 -22.46 -15.42 36.12
#